data_AF-A0A2M7RZF8-F1
#
_entry.id   AF-A0A2M7RZF8-F1
#
_cell.length_a   1.000
_cell.length_b   1.000
_cell.length_c   1.000
_cell.angle_alpha   90.00
_cell.angle_beta   90.00
_cell.angle_gamma   90.00
#
_symmetry.space_group_name_H-M   'P 1'
#
loop_
_entity.id
_entity.type
_entity.pdbx_description
1 polymer ?
#
loop_
_entity_poly.entity_id
_entity_poly.type
_entity_poly.pdbx_seq_one_letter_code
_entity_poly.pdbx_strand_id
1 'polypeptide(L)'
;MITGIIGLLLLPVCYGACRSFLYSLSFLQKQPDELSVYFICGVIAYFILQIIFFKPMRIYVFGHELTHVIAGWLSGARVKSFSVKKTGGSVGLSKTNVMVSLSPYFIPIYALLLIAVYFILGQVFNLTGYHNIFLFFLGMSISFHLVLTVFALTQGQSDLKKSGQFFSLVFILIMNCIVISSTLSIFLPFRLKDFFINMFKYSRDSYVWIYRIVVNKALEVI
;
A
#
# COMPACT_ATOMS: atom_id res chain seq x y z
N MET A 1 -1.40 -3.63 -25.00
CA MET A 1 -1.47 -5.10 -25.14
C MET A 1 -0.52 -5.81 -24.18
N ILE A 2 0.80 -5.56 -24.24
CA ILE A 2 1.81 -6.22 -23.39
C ILE A 2 1.54 -6.05 -21.88
N THR A 3 1.30 -4.82 -21.42
CA THR A 3 1.04 -4.57 -19.99
C THR A 3 -0.23 -5.24 -19.48
N GLY A 4 -1.24 -5.41 -20.33
CA GLY A 4 -2.45 -6.18 -20.00
C GLY A 4 -2.14 -7.66 -19.75
N ILE A 5 -1.30 -8.27 -20.58
CA ILE A 5 -0.85 -9.66 -20.40
C ILE A 5 -0.05 -9.79 -19.10
N ILE A 6 0.87 -8.85 -18.82
CA ILE A 6 1.61 -8.85 -17.55
C ILE A 6 0.66 -8.74 -16.36
N GLY A 7 -0.33 -7.84 -16.42
CA GLY A 7 -1.36 -7.71 -15.39
C GLY A 7 -2.14 -9.01 -15.18
N LEU A 8 -2.48 -9.72 -16.26
CA LEU A 8 -3.19 -11.01 -16.20
C LEU A 8 -2.31 -12.09 -15.55
N LEU A 9 -1.05 -12.17 -15.95
CA LEU A 9 -0.07 -13.10 -15.38
C LEU A 9 0.19 -12.80 -13.90
N LEU A 10 0.02 -11.57 -13.43
CA LEU A 10 0.17 -11.18 -12.03
C LEU A 10 -1.08 -11.48 -11.17
N LEU A 11 -2.22 -11.89 -11.73
CA LEU A 11 -3.42 -12.16 -10.93
C LEU A 11 -3.22 -13.26 -9.86
N PRO A 12 -2.54 -14.38 -10.13
CA PRO A 12 -2.24 -15.37 -9.09
C PRO A 12 -1.33 -14.81 -7.98
N VAL A 13 -0.40 -13.92 -8.32
CA VAL A 13 0.43 -13.20 -7.34
C VAL A 13 -0.42 -12.27 -6.48
N CYS A 14 -1.31 -11.52 -7.11
CA CYS A 14 -2.27 -10.63 -6.45
C CYS A 14 -3.19 -11.40 -5.49
N TYR A 15 -3.76 -12.51 -5.96
CA TYR A 15 -4.56 -13.40 -5.11
C TYR A 15 -3.76 -13.89 -3.90
N GLY A 16 -2.53 -14.37 -4.12
CA GLY A 16 -1.68 -14.83 -3.02
C GLY A 16 -1.33 -13.74 -2.02
N ALA A 17 -1.04 -12.53 -2.48
CA ALA A 17 -0.78 -11.37 -1.63
C ALA A 17 -2.00 -11.02 -0.77
N CYS A 18 -3.18 -10.88 -1.37
CA CYS A 18 -4.42 -10.58 -0.66
C CYS A 18 -4.80 -11.69 0.33
N ARG A 19 -4.72 -12.96 -0.09
CA ARG A 19 -5.05 -14.10 0.77
C ARG A 19 -4.10 -14.20 1.96
N SER A 20 -2.80 -13.96 1.74
CA SER A 20 -1.80 -13.95 2.80
C SER A 20 -1.99 -12.79 3.77
N PHE A 21 -2.32 -11.59 3.25
CA PHE A 21 -2.65 -10.43 4.06
C PHE A 21 -3.85 -10.69 4.97
N LEU A 22 -4.95 -11.21 4.42
CA LEU A 22 -6.16 -11.55 5.18
C LEU A 22 -5.90 -12.67 6.21
N TYR A 23 -5.11 -13.68 5.84
CA TYR A 23 -4.71 -14.73 6.78
C TYR A 23 -3.93 -14.15 7.97
N SER A 24 -2.98 -13.25 7.70
CA SER A 24 -2.16 -12.61 8.74
C SER A 24 -2.99 -11.68 9.62
N LEU A 25 -3.95 -10.95 9.06
CA LEU A 25 -4.90 -10.12 9.80
C LEU A 25 -5.81 -10.96 10.72
N SER A 26 -6.21 -12.16 10.29
CA SER A 26 -7.01 -13.07 11.12
C SER A 26 -6.27 -13.55 12.38
N PHE A 27 -4.93 -13.54 12.36
CA PHE A 27 -4.13 -13.86 13.54
C PHE A 27 -4.18 -12.73 14.58
N LEU A 28 -4.07 -11.48 14.14
CA LEU A 28 -4.25 -10.29 15.00
C LEU A 28 -5.64 -10.29 15.68
N GLN A 29 -6.68 -10.72 14.96
CA GLN A 29 -8.03 -10.82 15.52
C GLN A 29 -8.16 -11.92 16.59
N LYS A 30 -7.47 -13.05 16.41
CA LYS A 30 -7.57 -14.21 17.33
C LYS A 30 -6.78 -13.99 18.62
N GLN A 31 -5.74 -13.17 18.58
CA GLN A 31 -4.90 -12.86 19.73
C GLN A 31 -4.70 -11.35 19.82
N PRO A 32 -5.76 -10.58 20.14
CA PRO A 32 -5.66 -9.14 20.25
C PRO A 32 -4.81 -8.78 21.47
N ASP A 33 -3.70 -8.09 21.24
CA ASP A 33 -2.93 -7.45 22.27
C ASP A 33 -3.36 -5.98 22.43
N GLU A 34 -3.01 -5.35 23.56
CA GLU A 34 -3.41 -3.98 23.89
C GLU A 34 -2.98 -2.98 22.79
N LEU A 35 -1.80 -3.19 22.20
CA LEU A 35 -1.23 -2.29 21.19
C LEU A 35 -2.02 -2.33 19.88
N SER A 36 -2.46 -3.53 19.49
CA SER A 36 -3.37 -3.73 18.35
C SER A 36 -4.69 -2.98 18.52
N VAL A 37 -5.22 -2.84 19.74
CA VAL A 37 -6.45 -2.09 20.02
C VAL A 37 -6.29 -0.61 19.70
N TYR A 38 -5.19 0.02 20.14
CA TYR A 38 -4.94 1.44 19.84
C TYR A 38 -4.80 1.70 18.34
N PHE A 39 -4.12 0.81 17.62
CA PHE A 39 -4.03 0.88 16.17
C PHE A 39 -5.42 0.83 15.52
N ILE A 40 -6.28 -0.12 15.93
CA ILE A 40 -7.65 -0.26 15.40
C ILE A 40 -8.49 0.98 15.74
N CYS A 41 -8.39 1.52 16.95
CA CYS A 41 -9.04 2.77 17.33
C CYS A 41 -8.61 3.93 16.42
N GLY A 42 -7.34 4.00 16.04
CA GLY A 42 -6.82 4.96 15.06
C GLY A 42 -7.44 4.80 13.67
N VAL A 43 -7.53 3.55 13.20
CA VAL A 43 -8.19 3.23 11.92
C VAL A 43 -9.65 3.71 11.93
N ILE A 44 -10.41 3.36 12.97
CA ILE A 44 -11.82 3.74 13.14
C ILE A 44 -11.96 5.26 13.23
N ALA A 45 -11.11 5.92 14.02
CA ALA A 45 -11.12 7.37 14.18
C ALA A 45 -10.94 8.08 12.84
N TYR A 46 -10.06 7.59 11.96
CA TYR A 46 -9.92 8.18 10.63
C TYR A 46 -11.20 8.07 9.79
N PHE A 47 -11.87 6.90 9.79
CA PHE A 47 -13.13 6.73 9.07
C PHE A 47 -14.19 7.72 9.56
N ILE A 48 -14.30 7.91 10.88
CA ILE A 48 -15.19 8.90 11.49
C ILE A 48 -14.82 10.32 11.04
N LEU A 49 -13.53 10.69 11.12
CA LEU A 49 -13.06 12.00 10.68
C LEU A 49 -13.39 12.26 9.21
N GLN A 50 -13.22 11.27 8.34
CA GLN A 50 -13.52 11.41 6.93
C GLN A 50 -15.02 11.62 6.67
N ILE A 51 -15.89 10.95 7.43
CA ILE A 51 -17.35 11.14 7.35
C ILE A 51 -17.74 12.55 7.80
N ILE A 52 -17.13 13.07 8.86
CA ILE A 52 -17.48 14.38 9.46
C ILE A 52 -16.88 15.55 8.67
N PHE A 53 -15.58 15.52 8.37
CA PHE A 53 -14.84 16.70 7.90
C PHE A 53 -14.64 16.76 6.38
N PHE A 54 -15.17 15.78 5.64
CA PHE A 54 -14.91 15.61 4.20
C PHE A 54 -13.42 15.34 3.91
N LYS A 55 -13.11 14.85 2.70
CA LYS A 55 -11.77 14.32 2.35
C LYS A 55 -10.67 15.38 2.56
N PRO A 56 -9.54 15.09 3.26
CA PRO A 56 -8.44 16.04 3.48
C PRO A 56 -7.56 16.26 2.24
N MET A 57 -8.15 16.77 1.15
CA MET A 57 -7.54 16.75 -0.19
C MET A 57 -6.19 17.47 -0.29
N ARG A 58 -5.98 18.56 0.46
CA ARG A 58 -4.70 19.29 0.40
C ARG A 58 -3.54 18.47 0.94
N ILE A 59 -3.75 17.82 2.09
CA ILE A 59 -2.75 16.94 2.72
C ILE A 59 -2.50 15.77 1.78
N TYR A 60 -3.57 15.16 1.27
CA TYR A 60 -3.44 14.06 0.33
C TYR A 60 -2.62 14.41 -0.92
N VAL A 61 -2.97 15.50 -1.62
CA VAL A 61 -2.26 15.92 -2.84
C VAL A 61 -0.80 16.24 -2.53
N PHE A 62 -0.51 16.90 -1.40
CA PHE A 62 0.87 17.14 -1.00
C PHE A 62 1.65 15.84 -0.82
N GLY A 63 1.11 14.90 -0.04
CA GLY A 63 1.73 13.58 0.16
C GLY A 63 1.89 12.82 -1.14
N HIS A 64 0.91 12.90 -2.05
CA HIS A 64 0.94 12.26 -3.35
C HIS A 64 2.12 12.75 -4.20
N GLU A 65 2.24 14.06 -4.39
CA GLU A 65 3.34 14.64 -5.16
C GLU A 65 4.70 14.45 -4.46
N LEU A 66 4.76 14.56 -3.14
CA LEU A 66 5.99 14.34 -2.38
C LEU A 66 6.50 12.91 -2.57
N THR A 67 5.59 11.94 -2.64
CA THR A 67 5.94 10.53 -2.86
C THR A 67 6.53 10.29 -4.25
N HIS A 68 6.07 11.02 -5.28
CA HIS A 68 6.72 11.02 -6.59
C HIS A 68 8.14 11.58 -6.54
N VAL A 69 8.34 12.69 -5.81
CA VAL A 69 9.67 13.31 -5.65
C VAL A 69 10.65 12.34 -4.99
N ILE A 70 10.27 11.76 -3.85
CA ILE A 70 11.12 10.83 -3.10
C ILE A 70 11.43 9.59 -3.95
N ALA A 71 10.42 8.97 -4.55
CA ALA A 71 10.63 7.80 -5.41
C ALA A 71 11.49 8.14 -6.64
N GLY A 72 11.31 9.34 -7.20
CA GLY A 72 12.11 9.88 -8.29
C GLY A 72 13.59 9.98 -7.90
N TRP A 73 13.90 10.58 -6.75
CA TRP A 73 15.27 10.64 -6.23
C TRP A 73 15.87 9.26 -6.01
N LEU A 74 15.13 8.33 -5.40
CA LEU A 74 15.58 6.94 -5.20
C LEU A 74 15.82 6.20 -6.53
N SER A 75 15.16 6.62 -7.62
CA SER A 75 15.39 6.12 -8.98
C SER A 75 16.46 6.90 -9.75
N GLY A 76 17.15 7.84 -9.09
CA GLY A 76 18.17 8.71 -9.69
C GLY A 76 17.63 9.76 -10.66
N ALA A 77 16.36 10.15 -10.54
CA ALA A 77 15.76 11.25 -11.30
C ALA A 77 16.05 12.60 -10.63
N ARG A 78 16.14 13.66 -11.45
CA ARG A 78 16.20 15.04 -10.97
C ARG A 78 14.80 15.65 -10.95
N VAL A 79 14.49 16.43 -9.91
CA VAL A 79 13.24 17.19 -9.81
C VAL A 79 13.42 18.52 -10.54
N LYS A 80 12.60 18.75 -11.56
CA LYS A 80 12.57 19.99 -12.35
C LYS A 80 11.50 20.95 -11.85
N SER A 81 10.38 20.43 -11.35
CA SER A 81 9.28 21.22 -10.79
C SER A 81 8.51 20.41 -9.76
N PHE A 82 8.00 21.11 -8.75
CA PHE A 82 7.10 20.58 -7.72
C PHE A 82 6.05 21.63 -7.43
N SER A 83 4.77 21.31 -7.66
CA SER A 83 3.65 22.23 -7.42
C SER A 83 2.48 21.49 -6.81
N VAL A 84 1.94 22.05 -5.73
CA VAL A 84 0.78 21.49 -5.01
C VAL A 84 -0.28 22.59 -4.91
N LYS A 85 -1.48 22.29 -5.41
CA LYS A 85 -2.67 23.16 -5.35
C LYS A 85 -3.79 22.44 -4.59
N LYS A 86 -4.86 23.18 -4.28
CA LYS A 86 -5.98 22.64 -3.48
C LYS A 86 -6.69 21.43 -4.12
N THR A 87 -6.69 21.34 -5.44
CA THR A 87 -7.44 20.34 -6.22
C THR A 87 -6.56 19.37 -7.00
N GLY A 88 -5.24 19.52 -6.92
CA GLY A 88 -4.30 18.70 -7.69
C GLY A 88 -2.87 19.20 -7.55
N GLY A 89 -1.93 18.41 -8.05
CA GLY A 89 -0.51 18.71 -8.02
C GLY A 89 0.16 18.26 -9.31
N SER A 90 1.43 18.59 -9.42
CA SER A 90 2.26 18.11 -10.52
C SER A 90 3.72 18.09 -10.13
N VAL A 91 4.41 17.02 -10.52
CA VAL A 91 5.86 16.89 -10.39
C VAL A 91 6.50 16.66 -11.75
N GLY A 92 7.44 17.53 -12.10
CA GLY A 92 8.30 17.36 -13.27
C GLY A 92 9.57 16.61 -12.87
N LEU A 93 9.72 15.36 -13.33
CA LEU A 93 10.95 14.58 -13.14
C LEU A 93 11.74 14.46 -14.45
N SER A 94 13.06 14.33 -14.38
CA SER A 94 13.91 14.11 -15.56
C SER A 94 13.70 12.75 -16.22
N LYS A 95 13.28 11.75 -15.45
CA LYS A 95 12.94 10.39 -15.89
C LYS A 95 11.93 9.80 -14.91
N THR A 96 11.14 8.83 -15.36
CA THR A 96 10.16 8.12 -14.53
C THR A 96 10.08 6.66 -14.96
N ASN A 97 9.52 5.81 -14.09
CA ASN A 97 9.26 4.40 -14.34
C ASN A 97 7.97 3.99 -13.59
N VAL A 98 7.58 2.72 -13.70
CA VAL A 98 6.37 2.20 -13.04
C VAL A 98 6.39 2.41 -11.52
N MET A 99 7.53 2.14 -10.87
CA MET A 99 7.67 2.32 -9.42
C MET A 99 7.48 3.77 -9.00
N VAL A 100 8.08 4.71 -9.72
CA VAL A 100 7.95 6.16 -9.45
C VAL A 100 6.54 6.64 -9.76
N SER A 101 5.97 6.21 -10.87
CA SER A 101 4.64 6.66 -11.29
C SER A 101 3.53 6.10 -10.41
N LEU A 102 3.71 4.92 -9.81
CA LEU A 102 2.70 4.29 -8.96
C LEU A 102 3.00 4.42 -7.47
N SER A 103 4.15 5.00 -7.08
CA SER A 103 4.57 5.11 -5.68
C SER A 103 3.54 5.75 -4.75
N PRO A 104 2.82 6.83 -5.12
CA PRO A 104 1.85 7.45 -4.21
C PRO A 104 0.71 6.53 -3.81
N TYR A 105 0.40 5.53 -4.65
CA TYR A 105 -0.73 4.63 -4.43
C TYR A 105 -0.38 3.45 -3.53
N PHE A 106 0.90 3.20 -3.22
CA PHE A 106 1.32 2.09 -2.35
C PHE A 106 2.32 2.45 -1.26
N ILE A 107 2.92 3.65 -1.28
CA ILE A 107 3.78 4.14 -0.21
C ILE A 107 2.95 5.02 0.74
N PRO A 108 2.67 4.58 1.97
CA PRO A 108 1.93 5.37 2.95
C PRO A 108 2.85 6.43 3.58
N ILE A 109 3.18 7.47 2.82
CA ILE A 109 4.23 8.44 3.18
C ILE A 109 4.06 9.05 4.57
N TYR A 110 2.81 9.34 4.99
CA TYR A 110 2.55 9.88 6.31
C TYR A 110 2.77 8.88 7.45
N ALA A 111 2.48 7.60 7.22
CA ALA A 111 2.82 6.56 8.18
C ALA A 111 4.34 6.40 8.31
N LEU A 112 5.07 6.43 7.18
CA LEU A 112 6.53 6.35 7.18
C LEU A 112 7.19 7.57 7.86
N LEU A 113 6.67 8.78 7.61
CA LEU A 113 7.13 9.99 8.30
C LEU A 113 6.86 9.92 9.80
N LEU A 114 5.68 9.44 10.20
CA LEU A 114 5.34 9.24 11.61
C LEU A 114 6.30 8.23 12.28
N ILE A 115 6.58 7.12 11.61
CA ILE A 115 7.55 6.11 12.06
C ILE A 115 8.95 6.72 12.22
N ALA A 116 9.42 7.46 11.21
CA ALA A 116 10.73 8.10 11.24
C ALA A 116 10.84 9.09 12.41
N VAL A 117 9.82 9.93 12.60
CA VAL A 117 9.77 10.88 13.72
C VAL A 117 9.78 10.14 15.07
N TYR A 118 8.99 9.07 15.21
CA TYR A 118 8.95 8.28 16.45
C TYR A 118 10.33 7.70 16.80
N PHE A 119 11.04 7.10 15.83
CA PHE A 119 12.38 6.56 16.07
C PHE A 119 13.43 7.63 16.35
N ILE A 120 13.39 8.78 15.66
CA ILE A 120 14.32 9.91 15.89
C ILE A 120 14.10 10.49 17.28
N LEU A 121 12.85 10.75 17.68
CA LEU A 121 12.53 11.26 19.01
C LEU A 121 12.93 10.26 20.11
N GLY A 122 12.79 8.95 19.85
CA GLY A 122 13.22 7.89 20.76
C GLY A 122 14.72 7.83 21.01
N GLN A 123 15.55 8.47 20.16
CA GLN A 123 17.00 8.60 20.43
C GLN A 123 17.30 9.66 21.50
N VAL A 124 16.37 10.59 21.74
CA VAL A 124 16.58 11.76 22.61
C VAL A 124 15.69 11.70 23.85
N PHE A 125 14.48 11.15 23.73
CA PHE A 125 13.47 11.11 24.78
C PHE A 125 13.06 9.68 25.11
N ASN A 126 12.69 9.44 26.38
CA ASN A 126 12.07 8.17 26.77
C ASN A 126 10.59 8.14 26.33
N LEU A 127 10.30 7.40 25.26
CA LEU A 127 8.96 7.31 24.66
C LEU A 127 8.12 6.11 25.14
N THR A 128 8.56 5.39 26.18
CA THR A 128 7.91 4.15 26.64
C THR A 128 6.41 4.35 26.92
N GLY A 129 6.01 5.49 27.48
CA GLY A 129 4.60 5.81 27.76
C GLY A 129 3.77 6.29 26.56
N TYR A 130 4.38 6.49 25.39
CA TYR A 130 3.73 7.08 24.22
C TYR A 130 3.45 6.08 23.09
N HIS A 131 3.78 4.79 23.29
CA HIS A 131 3.62 3.77 22.25
C HIS A 131 2.16 3.62 21.80
N ASN A 132 1.22 3.66 22.74
CA ASN A 132 -0.22 3.57 22.46
C ASN A 132 -0.70 4.74 21.59
N ILE A 133 -0.23 5.96 21.87
CA ILE A 133 -0.55 7.17 21.10
C ILE A 133 0.06 7.07 19.70
N PHE A 134 1.31 6.63 19.60
CA PHE A 134 1.98 6.40 18.32
C PHE A 134 1.20 5.41 17.44
N LEU A 135 0.76 4.29 18.00
CA LEU A 135 0.01 3.27 17.27
C LEU A 135 -1.37 3.75 16.84
N PHE A 136 -2.05 4.56 17.66
CA PHE A 136 -3.27 5.23 17.26
C PHE A 136 -3.05 6.10 16.01
N PHE A 137 -2.03 6.95 15.99
CA PHE A 137 -1.73 7.76 14.80
C PHE A 137 -1.22 6.93 13.62
N LEU A 138 -0.55 5.82 13.88
CA LEU A 138 -0.14 4.87 12.83
C LEU A 138 -1.36 4.24 12.15
N GLY A 139 -2.35 3.76 12.93
CA GLY A 139 -3.62 3.26 12.39
C GLY A 139 -4.38 4.31 11.61
N MET A 140 -4.44 5.54 12.13
CA MET A 140 -5.08 6.67 11.46
C MET A 140 -4.39 7.00 10.12
N SER A 141 -3.06 7.06 10.08
CA SER A 141 -2.30 7.39 8.86
C SER A 141 -2.34 6.28 7.80
N ILE A 142 -2.35 5.01 8.19
CA ILE A 142 -2.54 3.88 7.27
C ILE A 142 -3.97 3.90 6.68
N SER A 143 -4.98 4.16 7.50
CA SER A 143 -6.37 4.29 7.03
C SER A 143 -6.53 5.50 6.08
N PHE A 144 -5.91 6.63 6.40
CA PHE A 144 -5.81 7.80 5.51
C PHE A 144 -5.23 7.45 4.15
N HIS A 145 -4.10 6.73 4.12
CA HIS A 145 -3.47 6.28 2.89
C HIS A 145 -4.41 5.39 2.06
N LEU A 146 -5.00 4.37 2.67
CA LEU A 146 -5.84 3.40 1.98
C LEU A 146 -7.10 4.04 1.38
N VAL A 147 -7.83 4.82 2.18
CA VAL A 147 -9.10 5.38 1.74
C VAL A 147 -8.90 6.42 0.63
N LEU A 148 -7.85 7.24 0.73
CA LEU A 148 -7.58 8.23 -0.31
C LEU A 148 -6.90 7.64 -1.54
N THR A 149 -6.18 6.53 -1.40
CA THR A 149 -5.76 5.71 -2.55
C THR A 149 -6.99 5.21 -3.31
N VAL A 150 -7.96 4.58 -2.64
CA VAL A 150 -9.20 4.12 -3.28
C VAL A 150 -9.91 5.28 -3.97
N PHE A 151 -10.03 6.43 -3.30
CA PHE A 151 -10.60 7.63 -3.91
C PHE A 151 -9.83 8.03 -5.18
N ALA A 152 -8.51 8.15 -5.13
CA ALA A 152 -7.71 8.55 -6.29
C ALA A 152 -7.80 7.57 -7.47
N LEU A 153 -7.86 6.26 -7.21
CA LEU A 153 -8.05 5.24 -8.24
C LEU A 153 -9.37 5.45 -9.00
N THR A 154 -10.44 5.90 -8.33
CA THR A 154 -11.73 6.23 -8.98
C THR A 154 -11.71 7.51 -9.80
N GLN A 155 -10.69 8.37 -9.66
CA GLN A 155 -10.60 9.64 -10.39
C GLN A 155 -9.88 9.52 -11.76
N GLY A 156 -9.49 8.31 -12.18
CA GLY A 156 -8.91 8.10 -13.51
C GLY A 156 -7.56 8.78 -13.74
N GLN A 157 -6.71 8.81 -12.71
CA GLN A 157 -5.41 9.48 -12.70
C GLN A 157 -4.51 9.13 -13.90
N SER A 158 -3.77 10.13 -14.38
CA SER A 158 -2.90 9.98 -15.55
C SER A 158 -1.77 8.96 -15.33
N ASP A 159 -1.34 8.76 -14.08
CA ASP A 159 -0.27 7.83 -13.73
C ASP A 159 -0.60 6.38 -14.03
N LEU A 160 -1.85 5.96 -13.78
CA LEU A 160 -2.31 4.60 -14.08
C LEU A 160 -2.34 4.35 -15.59
N LYS A 161 -2.67 5.38 -16.37
CA LYS A 161 -2.79 5.26 -17.83
C LYS A 161 -1.43 5.03 -18.49
N LYS A 162 -0.35 5.61 -17.95
CA LYS A 162 1.03 5.45 -18.47
C LYS A 162 1.48 3.99 -18.57
N SER A 163 1.11 3.17 -17.59
CA SER A 163 1.51 1.75 -17.53
C SER A 163 0.39 0.79 -17.95
N GLY A 164 -0.79 1.31 -18.29
CA GLY A 164 -2.03 0.54 -18.46
C GLY A 164 -2.77 0.35 -17.13
N GLN A 165 -4.06 0.70 -17.14
CA GLN A 165 -4.87 0.76 -15.92
C GLN A 165 -5.00 -0.58 -15.20
N PHE A 166 -5.30 -1.66 -15.94
CA PHE A 166 -5.46 -2.99 -15.36
C PHE A 166 -4.18 -3.48 -14.65
N PHE A 167 -3.04 -3.40 -15.33
CA PHE A 167 -1.74 -3.71 -14.72
C PHE A 167 -1.46 -2.85 -13.48
N SER A 168 -1.72 -1.54 -13.56
CA SER A 168 -1.48 -0.62 -12.45
C SER A 168 -2.32 -0.99 -11.23
N LEU A 169 -3.59 -1.35 -11.40
CA LEU A 169 -4.46 -1.77 -10.29
C LEU A 169 -3.96 -3.05 -9.62
N VAL A 170 -3.59 -4.06 -10.41
CA VAL A 170 -3.03 -5.33 -9.89
C VAL A 170 -1.72 -5.07 -9.14
N PHE A 171 -0.83 -4.27 -9.72
CA PHE A 171 0.45 -3.91 -9.12
C PHE A 171 0.28 -3.14 -7.81
N ILE A 172 -0.58 -2.12 -7.78
CA ILE A 172 -0.87 -1.30 -6.59
C ILE A 172 -1.41 -2.18 -5.47
N LEU A 173 -2.31 -3.12 -5.77
CA LEU A 173 -2.87 -4.01 -4.75
C LEU A 173 -1.81 -4.94 -4.15
N ILE A 174 -0.96 -5.55 -4.97
CA ILE A 174 0.18 -6.36 -4.51
C ILE A 174 1.10 -5.54 -3.61
N MET A 175 1.49 -4.35 -4.06
CA MET A 175 2.42 -3.48 -3.33
C MET A 175 1.84 -2.99 -2.00
N ASN A 176 0.55 -2.64 -1.94
CA ASN A 176 -0.10 -2.28 -0.68
C ASN A 176 -0.10 -3.45 0.30
N CYS A 177 -0.42 -4.68 -0.14
CA CYS A 177 -0.33 -5.85 0.73
C CYS A 177 1.09 -6.03 1.29
N ILE A 178 2.13 -5.86 0.48
CA ILE A 178 3.53 -5.99 0.91
C ILE A 178 3.92 -4.88 1.88
N VAL A 179 3.72 -3.61 1.50
CA VAL A 179 4.18 -2.44 2.27
C VAL A 179 3.45 -2.32 3.59
N ILE A 180 2.14 -2.56 3.61
CA ILE A 180 1.34 -2.51 4.83
C ILE A 180 1.73 -3.69 5.73
N SER A 181 1.82 -4.92 5.21
CA SER A 181 2.29 -6.07 6.00
C SER A 181 3.66 -5.82 6.65
N SER A 182 4.58 -5.22 5.88
CA SER A 182 5.92 -4.87 6.38
C SER A 182 5.82 -3.84 7.51
N THR A 183 5.01 -2.79 7.33
CA THR A 183 4.77 -1.78 8.38
C THR A 183 4.16 -2.39 9.64
N LEU A 184 3.10 -3.22 9.50
CA LEU A 184 2.43 -3.85 10.64
C LEU A 184 3.36 -4.80 11.39
N SER A 185 4.24 -5.52 10.69
CA SER A 185 5.18 -6.46 11.30
C SER A 185 6.21 -5.85 12.24
N ILE A 186 6.44 -4.54 12.13
CA ILE A 186 7.38 -3.83 13.00
C ILE A 186 6.78 -3.60 14.39
N PHE A 187 5.46 -3.39 14.47
CA PHE A 187 4.82 -2.87 15.69
C PHE A 187 3.70 -3.75 16.26
N LEU A 188 3.13 -4.64 15.44
CA LEU A 188 2.06 -5.55 15.83
C LEU A 188 2.57 -6.99 15.81
N PRO A 189 1.87 -7.96 16.41
CA PRO A 189 2.20 -9.39 16.33
C PRO A 189 1.90 -9.99 14.94
N PHE A 190 2.42 -9.35 13.89
CA PHE A 190 2.30 -9.70 12.50
C PHE A 190 3.62 -10.30 12.01
N ARG A 191 3.62 -11.58 11.64
CA ARG A 191 4.83 -12.29 11.23
C ARG A 191 5.11 -12.11 9.74
N LEU A 192 6.02 -11.20 9.39
CA LEU A 192 6.34 -10.88 8.00
C LEU A 192 6.82 -12.11 7.19
N LYS A 193 7.59 -12.99 7.83
CA LYS A 193 8.06 -14.24 7.21
C LYS A 193 6.89 -15.13 6.79
N ASP A 194 5.91 -15.30 7.67
CA ASP A 194 4.72 -16.12 7.39
C ASP A 194 3.88 -15.50 6.28
N PHE A 195 3.79 -14.17 6.23
CA PHE A 195 3.15 -13.46 5.13
C PHE A 195 3.79 -13.80 3.77
N PHE A 196 5.12 -13.73 3.64
CA PHE A 196 5.78 -14.03 2.36
C PHE A 196 5.71 -15.51 1.99
N ILE A 197 5.85 -16.42 2.97
CA ILE A 197 5.70 -17.87 2.74
C ILE A 197 4.30 -18.19 2.22
N ASN A 198 3.27 -17.66 2.89
CA ASN A 198 1.88 -17.89 2.49
C ASN A 198 1.55 -17.21 1.16
N MET A 199 2.07 -16.01 0.91
CA MET A 199 1.92 -15.33 -0.38
C MET A 199 2.46 -16.20 -1.51
N PHE A 200 3.69 -16.69 -1.38
CA PHE A 200 4.29 -17.60 -2.37
C PHE A 200 3.47 -18.88 -2.55
N LYS A 201 3.08 -19.53 -1.44
CA LYS A 201 2.29 -20.77 -1.47
C LYS A 201 0.96 -20.56 -2.20
N TYR A 202 0.18 -19.56 -1.80
CA TYR A 202 -1.13 -19.28 -2.41
C TYR A 202 -1.01 -18.88 -3.89
N SER A 203 0.03 -18.12 -4.26
CA SER A 203 0.30 -17.79 -5.66
C SER A 203 0.66 -19.01 -6.49
N ARG A 204 1.57 -19.85 -6.01
CA ARG A 204 1.95 -21.11 -6.67
C ARG A 204 0.74 -22.02 -6.84
N ASP A 205 -0.03 -22.22 -5.78
CA ASP A 205 -1.20 -23.10 -5.80
C ASP A 205 -2.25 -22.59 -6.81
N SER A 206 -2.43 -21.26 -6.90
CA SER A 206 -3.28 -20.62 -7.91
C SER A 206 -2.77 -20.84 -9.33
N TYR A 207 -1.47 -20.70 -9.60
CA TYR A 207 -0.89 -21.00 -10.92
C TYR A 207 -1.09 -22.47 -11.31
N VAL A 208 -0.81 -23.40 -10.39
CA VAL A 208 -0.98 -24.84 -10.63
C VAL A 208 -2.44 -25.18 -10.92
N TRP A 209 -3.38 -24.57 -10.20
CA TRP A 209 -4.81 -24.76 -10.43
C TRP A 209 -5.23 -24.27 -11.83
N ILE A 210 -4.78 -23.08 -12.24
CA ILE A 210 -5.05 -22.55 -13.60
C ILE A 210 -4.46 -23.49 -14.66
N TYR A 211 -3.21 -23.91 -14.50
CA TYR A 211 -2.55 -24.83 -15.44
C TYR A 211 -3.34 -26.12 -15.62
N ARG A 212 -3.78 -26.75 -14.52
CA ARG A 212 -4.60 -27.98 -14.56
C ARG A 212 -5.90 -27.78 -15.33
N ILE A 213 -6.60 -26.66 -15.12
CA ILE A 213 -7.83 -26.35 -15.86
C ILE A 213 -7.55 -26.22 -17.35
N VAL A 214 -6.51 -25.48 -17.73
CA VAL A 214 -6.18 -25.23 -19.14
C VAL A 214 -5.79 -26.54 -19.83
N VAL A 215 -4.94 -27.34 -19.21
CA VAL A 215 -4.50 -28.63 -19.77
C VAL A 215 -5.66 -29.61 -19.88
N ASN A 216 -6.48 -29.77 -18.83
CA ASN A 216 -7.61 -30.69 -18.87
C ASN A 216 -8.60 -30.33 -19.99
N LYS A 217 -8.92 -29.04 -20.15
CA LYS A 217 -9.78 -28.58 -21.25
C LYS A 217 -9.15 -28.76 -22.63
N ALA A 218 -7.83 -28.59 -22.75
CA ALA A 218 -7.14 -28.83 -24.02
C ALA A 218 -7.20 -30.32 -24.43
N LEU A 219 -7.12 -31.23 -23.45
CA LEU A 219 -7.24 -32.66 -23.66
C LEU A 219 -8.68 -33.11 -24.02
N GLU A 220 -9.72 -32.37 -23.63
CA GLU A 220 -11.12 -32.66 -24.01
C GLU A 220 -11.42 -32.33 -25.48
N VAL A 221 -10.57 -31.54 -26.15
CA VAL A 221 -10.77 -31.07 -27.53
C VAL A 221 -9.95 -31.90 -28.54
N ILE A 222 -9.08 -32.80 -28.08
CA ILE A 222 -8.25 -33.71 -28.89
C ILE A 222 -8.86 -35.11 -28.84
#